data_AF-G6FUM9-F1
#
_entry.id   AF-G6FUM9-F1
#
_cell.length_a   1.000
_cell.length_b   1.000
_cell.length_c   1.000
_cell.angle_alpha   90.00
_cell.angle_beta   90.00
_cell.angle_gamma   90.00
#
_symmetry.space_group_name_H-M   'P 1'
#
loop_
_entity.id
_entity.type
_entity.pdbx_description
1 polymer ?
#
loop_
_entity_poly.entity_id
_entity_poly.type
_entity_poly.pdbx_seq_one_letter_code
_entity_poly.pdbx_strand_id
1 'polypeptide(L)'
;MRDRLRDVLDAVAAEVGSLAEGRPLVDLVLNGHAHCLEYLQTMDTGHADSNINWIVCGGSGYSLRRQRAEGTDLLEDQKLVARSHLFVGRTGQGSQKRRPYSCLRIDVKDGCPPKFIIRPLVVERYQRQWRDREVQAFTI
;
A
#
# COMPACT_ATOMS: atom_id res chain seq x y z
N MET A 1 -5.80 -8.18 -12.55
CA MET A 1 -6.27 -6.82 -12.13
C MET A 1 -5.17 -5.79 -12.35
N ARG A 2 -3.93 -6.07 -11.91
CA ARG A 2 -2.78 -5.20 -12.20
C ARG A 2 -2.58 -4.99 -13.70
N ASP A 3 -2.63 -6.04 -14.52
CA ASP A 3 -2.41 -5.94 -15.98
C ASP A 3 -3.37 -4.95 -16.63
N ARG A 4 -4.66 -5.01 -16.26
CA ARG A 4 -5.65 -4.04 -16.77
C ARG A 4 -5.36 -2.61 -16.35
N LEU A 5 -4.90 -2.38 -15.12
CA LEU A 5 -4.53 -1.04 -14.69
C LEU A 5 -3.26 -0.57 -15.39
N ARG A 6 -2.29 -1.47 -15.56
CA ARG A 6 -1.05 -1.22 -16.32
C ARG A 6 -1.39 -0.82 -17.75
N ASP A 7 -2.25 -1.56 -18.44
CA ASP A 7 -2.68 -1.24 -19.81
C ASP A 7 -3.33 0.15 -19.89
N VAL A 8 -4.16 0.50 -18.90
CA VAL A 8 -4.78 1.83 -18.81
C VAL A 8 -3.72 2.91 -18.58
N LEU A 9 -2.77 2.69 -17.66
CA LEU A 9 -1.70 3.66 -17.39
C LEU A 9 -0.76 3.81 -18.59
N ASP A 10 -0.47 2.72 -19.31
CA ASP A 10 0.35 2.73 -20.53
C ASP A 10 -0.37 3.53 -21.64
N ALA A 11 -1.68 3.33 -21.79
CA ALA A 11 -2.48 4.12 -22.73
C ALA A 11 -2.49 5.62 -22.35
N VAL A 12 -2.64 5.94 -21.05
CA VAL A 12 -2.54 7.33 -20.57
C VAL A 12 -1.15 7.90 -20.82
N ALA A 13 -0.09 7.12 -20.61
CA ALA A 13 1.29 7.54 -20.89
C ALA A 13 1.48 7.92 -22.36
N ALA A 14 0.92 7.12 -23.27
CA ALA A 14 0.99 7.37 -24.71
C ALA A 14 0.27 8.68 -25.11
N GLU A 15 -0.88 8.97 -24.51
CA GLU A 15 -1.67 10.17 -24.80
C GLU A 15 -1.08 11.45 -24.16
N VAL A 16 -0.60 11.36 -22.91
CA VAL A 16 -0.02 12.50 -22.19
C VAL A 16 1.38 12.82 -22.72
N GLY A 17 2.16 11.81 -23.09
CA GLY A 17 3.49 11.97 -23.69
C GLY A 17 4.41 12.89 -22.87
N SER A 18 4.95 13.92 -23.53
CA SER A 18 5.88 14.87 -22.91
C SER A 18 5.25 15.78 -21.86
N LEU A 19 3.92 15.89 -21.80
CA LEU A 19 3.21 16.72 -20.79
C LEU A 19 3.41 16.20 -19.36
N ALA A 20 3.77 14.93 -19.21
CA ALA A 20 4.13 14.37 -17.91
C ALA A 20 5.42 14.99 -17.35
N GLU A 21 6.29 15.55 -18.20
CA GLU A 21 7.57 16.16 -17.82
C GLU A 21 8.44 15.22 -16.97
N GLY A 22 8.38 13.92 -17.24
CA GLY A 22 9.10 12.90 -16.49
C GLY A 22 8.54 12.61 -15.09
N ARG A 23 7.39 13.21 -14.71
CA ARG A 23 6.69 12.91 -13.46
C ARG A 23 5.92 11.59 -13.56
N PRO A 24 5.70 10.88 -12.43
CA PRO A 24 4.76 9.77 -12.38
C PRO A 24 3.37 10.21 -12.86
N LEU A 25 2.66 9.33 -13.56
CA LEU A 25 1.25 9.59 -13.93
C LEU A 25 0.34 9.61 -12.71
N VAL A 26 0.72 8.89 -11.66
CA VAL A 26 0.00 8.78 -10.39
C VAL A 26 1.01 8.81 -9.24
N ASP A 27 0.87 9.79 -8.35
CA ASP A 27 1.79 9.95 -7.21
C ASP A 27 1.50 8.95 -6.07
N LEU A 28 0.22 8.64 -5.85
CA LEU A 28 -0.26 7.76 -4.78
C LEU A 28 -1.57 7.08 -5.17
N VAL A 29 -1.60 5.74 -5.06
CA VAL A 29 -2.83 4.95 -5.16
C VAL A 29 -3.32 4.59 -3.75
N LEU A 30 -4.57 4.95 -3.45
CA LEU A 30 -5.27 4.52 -2.25
C LEU A 30 -6.27 3.42 -2.61
N ASN A 31 -6.18 2.27 -1.95
CA ASN A 31 -7.10 1.16 -2.19
C ASN A 31 -7.61 0.55 -0.87
N GLY A 32 -8.88 0.12 -0.89
CA GLY A 32 -9.46 -0.67 0.18
C GLY A 32 -9.38 -2.16 -0.13
N HIS A 33 -8.80 -2.94 0.78
CA HIS A 33 -8.85 -4.40 0.74
C HIS A 33 -9.06 -4.97 2.14
N ALA A 34 -9.13 -6.30 2.27
CA ALA A 34 -9.43 -7.03 3.51
C ALA A 34 -8.55 -6.59 4.69
N HIS A 35 -9.10 -5.70 5.54
CA HIS A 35 -8.56 -5.19 6.80
C HIS A 35 -7.07 -5.47 7.06
N CYS A 36 -6.23 -4.85 6.25
CA CYS A 36 -4.81 -4.66 6.53
C CYS A 36 -4.46 -3.20 6.23
N LEU A 37 -3.36 -2.75 6.82
CA LEU A 37 -2.62 -1.61 6.31
C LEU A 37 -1.36 -2.16 5.64
N GLU A 38 -1.20 -1.92 4.34
CA GLU A 38 -0.01 -2.33 3.59
C GLU A 38 0.45 -1.14 2.74
N TYR A 39 1.73 -0.76 2.89
CA TYR A 39 2.39 0.19 1.99
C TYR A 39 3.28 -0.60 1.04
N LEU A 40 2.92 -0.56 -0.25
CA LEU A 40 3.64 -1.14 -1.36
C LEU A 40 4.20 -0.03 -2.24
N GLN A 41 5.34 -0.29 -2.85
CA GLN A 41 5.87 0.53 -3.94
C GLN A 41 6.16 -0.38 -5.12
N THR A 42 5.65 -0.06 -6.30
CA THR A 42 6.08 -0.76 -7.52
C THR A 42 7.52 -0.38 -7.84
N MET A 43 8.29 -1.32 -8.37
CA MET A 43 9.66 -1.08 -8.80
C MET A 43 9.66 -0.56 -10.25
N ASP A 44 10.81 -0.62 -10.92
CA ASP A 44 10.86 -0.47 -12.37
C ASP A 44 10.22 -1.70 -13.06
N THR A 45 8.96 -1.55 -13.43
CA THR A 45 8.20 -2.61 -14.10
C THR A 45 8.49 -2.63 -15.61
N GLY A 46 9.04 -1.55 -16.17
CA GLY A 46 9.14 -1.30 -17.61
C GLY A 46 7.86 -0.71 -18.22
N HIS A 47 6.86 -0.38 -17.38
CA HIS A 47 5.56 0.17 -17.78
C HIS A 47 5.23 1.44 -17.01
N ALA A 48 4.14 2.10 -17.38
CA ALA A 48 3.65 3.32 -16.73
C ALA A 48 3.15 3.11 -15.29
N ASP A 49 3.08 1.86 -14.82
CA ASP A 49 2.81 1.52 -13.42
C ASP A 49 4.08 1.41 -12.54
N SER A 50 5.24 1.83 -13.04
CA SER A 50 6.52 1.83 -12.32
C SER A 50 6.62 2.89 -11.23
N ASN A 51 7.32 2.58 -10.14
CA ASN A 51 7.68 3.52 -9.06
C ASN A 51 6.48 4.22 -8.37
N ILE A 52 5.28 3.64 -8.48
CA ILE A 52 4.06 4.18 -7.88
C ILE A 52 3.96 3.74 -6.42
N ASN A 53 3.58 4.68 -5.55
CA ASN A 53 3.23 4.39 -4.17
C ASN A 53 1.80 3.85 -4.06
N TRP A 54 1.63 2.76 -3.33
CA TRP A 54 0.35 2.11 -3.09
C TRP A 54 0.11 1.96 -1.60
N ILE A 55 -1.01 2.50 -1.12
CA ILE A 55 -1.44 2.26 0.25
C ILE A 55 -2.75 1.51 0.21
N VAL A 56 -2.70 0.28 0.72
CA VAL A 56 -3.87 -0.53 0.98
C VAL A 56 -4.29 -0.28 2.41
N CYS A 57 -5.46 0.31 2.60
CA CYS A 57 -6.06 0.48 3.93
C CYS A 57 -7.58 0.53 3.78
N GLY A 58 -8.29 -0.31 4.53
CA GLY A 58 -9.75 -0.34 4.45
C GLY A 58 -10.38 -1.46 5.25
N GLY A 59 -11.69 -1.33 5.49
CA GLY A 59 -12.43 -2.17 6.43
C GLY A 59 -13.58 -2.99 5.83
N SER A 60 -13.52 -3.34 4.55
CA SER A 60 -14.64 -3.95 3.81
C SER A 60 -14.62 -5.49 3.75
N GLY A 61 -13.76 -6.16 4.53
CA GLY A 61 -13.53 -7.60 4.42
C GLY A 61 -14.11 -8.45 5.55
N TYR A 62 -14.31 -9.75 5.31
CA TYR A 62 -14.78 -10.70 6.33
C TYR A 62 -13.76 -10.92 7.48
N SER A 63 -12.46 -10.78 7.19
CA SER A 63 -11.38 -10.97 8.17
C SER A 63 -10.12 -10.19 7.79
N LEU A 64 -9.31 -9.83 8.78
CA LEU A 64 -7.96 -9.32 8.59
C LEU A 64 -7.07 -10.33 7.84
N ARG A 65 -6.26 -9.82 6.92
CA ARG A 65 -5.24 -10.55 6.15
C ARG A 65 -3.98 -10.80 7.01
N ARG A 66 -3.27 -11.90 6.75
CA ARG A 66 -1.91 -12.16 7.27
C ARG A 66 -0.89 -11.70 6.24
N GLN A 67 0.33 -11.37 6.69
CA GLN A 67 1.42 -11.20 5.74
C GLN A 67 1.63 -12.51 4.99
N ARG A 68 1.86 -12.39 3.69
CA ARG A 68 2.20 -13.48 2.80
C ARG A 68 3.49 -14.19 3.25
N ALA A 69 3.58 -15.49 3.01
CA ALA A 69 4.71 -16.29 3.50
C ALA A 69 6.00 -15.99 2.71
N GLU A 70 5.85 -15.53 1.47
CA GLU A 70 6.90 -15.16 0.53
C GLU A 70 7.58 -13.83 0.91
N GLY A 71 7.18 -13.18 2.01
CA GLY A 71 7.83 -11.98 2.53
C GLY A 71 7.31 -10.68 1.94
N THR A 72 8.21 -9.70 1.76
CA THR A 72 7.87 -8.33 1.33
C THR A 72 7.95 -8.13 -0.18
N ASP A 73 8.65 -8.99 -0.91
CA ASP A 73 9.07 -8.76 -2.29
C ASP A 73 8.13 -9.44 -3.29
N LEU A 74 7.28 -8.68 -3.97
CA LEU A 74 6.36 -9.23 -4.95
C LEU A 74 7.10 -9.50 -6.27
N LEU A 75 7.07 -10.76 -6.71
CA LEU A 75 7.70 -11.21 -7.94
C LEU A 75 6.63 -11.51 -9.00
N GLU A 76 6.95 -11.19 -10.25
CA GLU A 76 6.21 -11.60 -11.46
C GLU A 76 7.25 -12.25 -12.38
N ASP A 77 7.06 -13.51 -12.75
CA ASP A 77 8.04 -14.29 -13.54
C ASP A 77 9.49 -14.18 -13.00
N GLN A 78 9.64 -14.29 -11.67
CA GLN A 78 10.90 -14.12 -10.92
C GLN A 78 11.52 -12.70 -10.96
N LYS A 79 10.89 -11.74 -11.64
CA LYS A 79 11.28 -10.33 -11.60
C LYS A 79 10.61 -9.63 -10.42
N LEU A 80 11.39 -8.87 -9.64
CA LEU A 80 10.85 -8.02 -8.59
C LEU A 80 10.03 -6.88 -9.21
N VAL A 81 8.73 -6.84 -8.89
CA VAL A 81 7.81 -5.83 -9.44
C VAL A 81 7.28 -4.86 -8.38
N ALA A 82 7.30 -5.24 -7.11
CA ALA A 82 6.93 -4.35 -6.02
C ALA A 82 7.52 -4.82 -4.69
N ARG A 83 7.67 -3.89 -3.74
CA ARG A 83 8.12 -4.19 -2.37
C ARG A 83 7.16 -3.62 -1.34
N SER A 84 6.81 -4.44 -0.35
CA SER A 84 6.08 -4.03 0.85
C SER A 84 7.05 -3.41 1.84
N HIS A 85 6.84 -2.14 2.18
CA HIS A 85 7.63 -1.40 3.16
C HIS A 85 7.00 -1.43 4.56
N LEU A 86 5.67 -1.56 4.64
CA LEU A 86 4.94 -1.71 5.90
C LEU A 86 3.80 -2.70 5.68
N PHE A 87 3.64 -3.65 6.62
CA PHE A 87 2.48 -4.52 6.67
C PHE A 87 1.94 -4.62 8.10
N VAL A 88 0.67 -4.27 8.27
CA VAL A 88 -0.09 -4.41 9.51
C VAL A 88 -1.32 -5.25 9.22
N GLY A 89 -1.28 -6.50 9.65
CA GLY A 89 -2.38 -7.45 9.54
C GLY A 89 -2.40 -8.41 10.72
N ARG A 90 -3.28 -9.41 10.65
CA ARG A 90 -3.46 -10.39 11.73
C ARG A 90 -2.22 -11.25 11.91
N THR A 91 -1.86 -11.49 13.18
CA THR A 91 -0.77 -12.39 13.58
C THR A 91 -1.21 -13.33 14.71
N GLY A 92 -0.36 -14.29 15.06
CA GLY A 92 -0.63 -15.30 16.11
C GLY A 92 -1.72 -16.30 15.75
N GLN A 93 -2.03 -17.22 16.65
CA GLN A 93 -3.04 -18.28 16.49
C GLN A 93 -3.80 -18.50 17.81
N GLY A 94 -4.97 -19.13 17.76
CA GLY A 94 -5.77 -19.44 18.96
C GLY A 94 -6.01 -18.22 19.86
N SER A 95 -5.71 -18.37 21.16
CA SER A 95 -5.78 -17.31 22.17
C SER A 95 -4.73 -16.21 21.99
N GLN A 96 -3.66 -16.47 21.23
CA GLN A 96 -2.59 -15.53 20.92
C GLN A 96 -2.86 -14.71 19.64
N LYS A 97 -4.07 -14.82 19.07
CA LYS A 97 -4.46 -14.09 17.86
C LYS A 97 -4.51 -12.58 18.12
N ARG A 98 -3.76 -11.82 17.33
CA ARG A 98 -3.74 -10.35 17.32
C ARG A 98 -4.47 -9.82 16.11
N ARG A 99 -5.36 -8.85 16.32
CA ARG A 99 -6.21 -8.29 15.27
C ARG A 99 -6.08 -6.76 15.19
N PRO A 100 -5.10 -6.22 14.45
CA PRO A 100 -4.99 -4.79 14.23
C PRO A 100 -6.04 -4.31 13.22
N TYR A 101 -6.77 -3.27 13.58
CA TYR A 101 -7.67 -2.53 12.72
C TYR A 101 -7.05 -1.15 12.50
N SER A 102 -6.95 -0.75 11.23
CA SER A 102 -6.23 0.44 10.83
C SER A 102 -7.14 1.42 10.09
N CYS A 103 -6.86 2.70 10.29
CA CYS A 103 -7.21 3.77 9.36
C CYS A 103 -5.97 4.66 9.15
N LEU A 104 -6.10 5.66 8.29
CA LEU A 104 -5.01 6.55 7.93
C LEU A 104 -5.44 8.00 8.03
N ARG A 105 -4.52 8.82 8.51
CA ARG A 105 -4.48 10.25 8.22
C ARG A 105 -3.33 10.50 7.26
N ILE A 106 -3.56 11.31 6.23
CA ILE A 106 -2.54 11.70 5.25
C ILE A 106 -2.44 13.22 5.28
N ASP A 107 -1.29 13.75 5.70
CA ASP A 107 -1.02 15.18 5.56
C ASP A 107 -0.35 15.40 4.20
N VAL A 108 -0.99 16.19 3.33
CA VAL A 108 -0.44 16.58 2.02
C VAL A 108 0.42 17.82 2.19
N LYS A 109 1.63 17.80 1.64
CA LYS A 109 2.61 18.89 1.69
C LYS A 109 2.94 19.37 0.28
N ASP A 110 3.42 20.61 0.20
CA ASP A 110 3.84 21.23 -1.06
C ASP A 110 4.95 20.44 -1.75
N GLY A 111 4.92 20.46 -3.09
CA GLY A 111 5.88 19.78 -3.96
C GLY A 111 5.28 19.52 -5.35
N CYS A 112 6.14 19.23 -6.33
CA CYS A 112 5.74 18.69 -7.63
C CYS A 112 6.68 17.52 -7.97
N PRO A 113 6.31 16.26 -7.65
CA PRO A 113 5.02 15.83 -7.08
C PRO A 113 4.83 16.23 -5.60
N PRO A 114 3.58 16.26 -5.09
CA PRO A 114 3.29 16.52 -3.69
C PRO A 114 3.94 15.47 -2.78
N LYS A 115 4.31 15.87 -1.56
CA LYS A 115 4.84 14.95 -0.53
C LYS A 115 3.72 14.54 0.42
N PHE A 116 3.66 13.27 0.81
CA PHE A 116 2.61 12.76 1.69
C PHE A 116 3.18 12.25 3.00
N ILE A 117 2.72 12.79 4.13
CA ILE A 117 3.03 12.25 5.45
C ILE A 117 1.91 11.28 5.83
N ILE A 118 2.23 9.99 5.80
CA ILE A 118 1.31 8.92 6.14
C ILE A 118 1.35 8.69 7.64
N ARG A 119 0.18 8.82 8.30
CA ARG A 119 0.01 8.60 9.73
C ARG A 119 -0.96 7.44 9.97
N PRO A 120 -0.42 6.23 10.17
CA PRO A 120 -1.24 5.09 10.56
C PRO A 120 -1.87 5.28 11.93
N LEU A 121 -3.15 4.97 12.03
CA LEU A 121 -3.87 4.89 13.29
C LEU A 121 -4.32 3.45 13.46
N VAL A 122 -3.83 2.76 14.48
CA VAL A 122 -4.06 1.32 14.65
C VAL A 122 -4.56 1.01 16.05
N VAL A 123 -5.70 0.31 16.12
CA VAL A 123 -6.20 -0.30 17.35
C VAL A 123 -6.16 -1.82 17.21
N GLU A 124 -5.58 -2.50 18.19
CA GLU A 124 -5.40 -3.95 18.16
C GLU A 124 -6.33 -4.63 19.16
N ARG A 125 -7.08 -5.63 18.69
CA ARG A 125 -7.79 -6.57 19.55
C ARG A 125 -6.91 -7.78 19.83
N TYR A 126 -6.53 -7.97 21.08
CA TYR A 126 -5.71 -9.09 21.57
C TYR A 126 -6.25 -9.58 22.91
N GLN A 127 -6.39 -10.90 23.08
CA GLN A 127 -6.97 -11.51 24.29
C GLN A 127 -8.28 -10.84 24.75
N ARG A 128 -9.16 -10.53 23.79
CA ARG A 128 -10.46 -9.85 23.98
C ARG A 128 -10.38 -8.41 24.51
N GLN A 129 -9.19 -7.84 24.65
CA GLN A 129 -8.98 -6.45 25.01
C GLN A 129 -8.60 -5.61 23.78
N TRP A 130 -9.00 -4.34 23.79
CA TRP A 130 -8.60 -3.35 22.80
C TRP A 130 -7.44 -2.53 23.36
N ARG A 131 -6.43 -2.28 22.52
CA ARG A 131 -5.26 -1.48 22.88
C ARG A 131 -4.82 -0.66 21.68
N ASP A 132 -4.31 0.53 21.94
CA ASP A 132 -3.64 1.32 20.91
C ASP A 132 -2.34 0.63 20.50
N ARG A 133 -2.07 0.65 19.19
CA ARG A 133 -0.82 0.16 18.61
C ARG A 133 -0.17 1.30 17.87
N GLU A 134 0.95 1.76 18.41
CA GLU A 134 1.73 2.80 17.76
C GLU A 134 2.42 2.24 16.51
N VAL A 135 2.33 3.01 15.42
CA VAL A 135 3.05 2.77 14.17
C VAL A 135 3.60 4.12 13.73
N GLN A 136 4.90 4.16 13.47
CA GLN A 136 5.58 5.39 13.13
C GLN A 136 5.03 5.98 11.82
N ALA A 137 4.84 7.30 11.80
CA ALA A 137 4.52 8.02 10.57
C ALA A 137 5.71 7.99 9.61
N PHE A 138 5.44 7.98 8.32
CA PHE A 138 6.47 7.97 7.28
C PHE A 138 6.08 8.92 6.14
N THR A 139 7.09 9.35 5.38
CA THR A 139 6.89 10.24 4.22
C THR A 139 7.09 9.43 2.95
N ILE A 140 6.22 9.66 1.98
CA ILE A 140 6.33 9.17 0.60
C ILE A 140 6.24 10.34 -0.38
#